data_AF-A0AAV9KY87-F1
#
_entry.id   AF-A0AAV9KY87-F1
#
_cell.length_a   1.000
_cell.length_b   1.000
_cell.length_c   1.000
_cell.angle_alpha   90.00
_cell.angle_beta   90.00
_cell.angle_gamma   90.00
#
_symmetry.space_group_name_H-M   'P 1'
#
loop_
_entity.id
_entity.type
_entity.pdbx_description
1 polymer ?
#
loop_
_entity_poly.entity_id
_entity_poly.type
_entity_poly.pdbx_seq_one_letter_code
_entity_poly.pdbx_strand_id
1 'polypeptide(L)'
;MEDTFKRHRQTLAKPQSLTTNNHRRPDDNGDLSTEEGNSEMWNNFSNRFRQVQSVLDRNRPLIQQVNENHQSRTNDDMVQNVSLIQELNGNISKVVSLYSDISTNFSTMFGQENDAIGDETNNRRHH
;
A
#
# COMPACT_ATOMS: atom_id res chain seq x y z
N MET A 1 51.38 24.67 5.93
CA MET A 1 51.75 23.44 6.65
C MET A 1 50.97 23.48 7.95
N GLU A 2 49.80 22.84 7.98
CA GLU A 2 48.89 22.88 9.13
C GLU A 2 48.40 21.46 9.44
N ASP A 3 49.03 20.92 10.48
CA ASP A 3 48.53 20.08 11.56
C ASP A 3 47.49 18.97 11.30
N THR A 4 48.09 17.78 11.16
CA THR A 4 47.69 16.47 11.70
C THR A 4 46.55 16.42 12.72
N PHE A 5 45.41 15.86 12.29
CA PHE A 5 44.38 15.32 13.18
C PHE A 5 44.81 13.96 13.76
N LYS A 6 45.11 13.93 15.06
CA LYS A 6 45.22 12.71 15.87
C LYS A 6 43.91 12.44 16.60
N ARG A 7 43.26 11.29 16.35
CA ARG A 7 42.35 10.58 17.30
C ARG A 7 42.48 9.08 17.02
N HIS A 8 43.41 8.42 17.71
CA HIS A 8 43.19 7.59 18.90
C HIS A 8 42.20 6.42 18.71
N ARG A 9 42.80 5.22 18.74
CA ARG A 9 42.19 3.88 18.75
C ARG A 9 41.21 3.70 19.92
N GLN A 10 40.12 2.99 19.68
CA GLN A 10 39.61 2.03 20.66
C GLN A 10 38.96 0.84 19.96
N THR A 11 39.44 -0.36 20.30
CA THR A 11 39.05 -1.67 19.78
C THR A 11 38.36 -2.45 20.90
N LEU A 12 37.12 -2.92 20.72
CA LEU A 12 36.43 -4.03 21.43
C LEU A 12 34.99 -4.12 20.84
N ALA A 13 34.34 -5.23 20.52
CA ALA A 13 34.52 -6.64 20.85
C ALA A 13 33.82 -7.52 19.76
N LYS A 14 34.26 -8.78 19.62
CA LYS A 14 33.59 -9.84 18.84
C LYS A 14 32.20 -10.17 19.43
N PRO A 15 31.16 -10.42 18.62
CA PRO A 15 29.97 -11.12 19.11
C PRO A 15 30.28 -12.61 19.29
N GLN A 16 30.20 -13.08 20.54
CA GLN A 16 30.21 -14.50 20.88
C GLN A 16 28.86 -15.13 20.52
N SER A 17 28.94 -16.27 19.85
CA SER A 17 27.83 -17.18 19.58
C SER A 17 27.27 -17.73 20.89
N LEU A 18 25.96 -17.59 21.09
CA LEU A 18 25.21 -18.26 22.14
C LEU A 18 24.21 -19.22 21.47
N THR A 19 24.54 -20.50 21.51
CA THR A 19 23.63 -21.60 21.23
C THR A 19 22.68 -21.73 22.41
N THR A 20 21.37 -21.65 22.17
CA THR A 20 20.37 -22.27 23.06
C THR A 20 19.38 -23.03 22.18
N ASN A 21 19.49 -24.35 22.26
CA ASN A 21 18.50 -25.29 21.75
C ASN A 21 17.22 -25.08 22.56
N ASN A 22 16.17 -24.56 21.95
CA ASN A 22 14.81 -24.71 22.45
C ASN A 22 14.01 -25.54 21.46
N HIS A 23 13.98 -26.84 21.76
CA HIS A 23 13.07 -27.81 21.21
C HIS A 23 11.64 -27.41 21.62
N ARG A 24 10.95 -26.63 20.77
CA ARG A 24 9.52 -26.38 20.92
C ARG A 24 8.83 -26.90 19.67
N ARG A 25 8.12 -28.01 19.87
CA ARG A 25 7.27 -28.67 18.87
C ARG A 25 6.37 -27.63 18.19
N PRO A 26 6.23 -27.63 16.86
CA PRO A 26 5.05 -27.06 16.25
C PRO A 26 3.93 -28.08 16.46
N ASP A 27 2.98 -27.75 17.32
CA ASP A 27 1.64 -28.33 17.21
C ASP A 27 1.04 -27.74 15.93
N ASP A 28 1.25 -28.47 14.85
CA ASP A 28 0.59 -28.32 13.56
C ASP A 28 -0.86 -28.74 13.73
N ASN A 29 -1.73 -27.77 14.05
CA ASN A 29 -3.16 -27.90 13.88
C ASN A 29 -3.57 -26.76 12.96
N GLY A 30 -3.65 -27.10 11.67
CA GLY A 30 -3.86 -26.17 10.58
C GLY A 30 -5.14 -25.36 10.72
N ASP A 31 -4.95 -24.05 10.70
CA ASP A 31 -5.87 -23.12 10.06
C ASP A 31 -5.21 -22.62 8.76
N LEU A 32 -5.24 -23.48 7.74
CA LEU A 32 -4.74 -23.15 6.39
C LEU A 32 -5.74 -22.29 5.59
N SER A 33 -6.90 -21.97 6.16
CA SER A 33 -7.99 -21.23 5.49
C SER A 33 -7.87 -19.71 5.61
N THR A 34 -7.29 -19.22 6.71
CA THR A 34 -7.21 -17.77 6.97
C THR A 34 -6.07 -17.08 6.21
N GLU A 35 -4.98 -17.80 5.92
CA GLU A 35 -3.84 -17.25 5.15
C GLU A 35 -4.16 -17.07 3.65
N GLU A 36 -4.94 -17.99 3.07
CA GLU A 36 -5.27 -17.98 1.64
C GLU A 36 -6.31 -16.89 1.31
N GLY A 37 -7.33 -16.72 2.17
CA GLY A 37 -8.30 -15.63 2.06
C GLY A 37 -7.66 -14.24 2.20
N ASN A 38 -6.71 -14.10 3.12
CA ASN A 38 -5.91 -12.87 3.24
C ASN A 38 -5.05 -12.60 2.00
N SER A 39 -4.49 -13.65 1.38
CA SER A 39 -3.67 -13.52 0.16
C SER A 39 -4.48 -13.03 -1.05
N GLU A 40 -5.68 -13.58 -1.29
CA GLU A 40 -6.56 -13.12 -2.38
C GLU A 40 -7.00 -11.67 -2.19
N MET A 41 -7.32 -11.28 -0.96
CA MET A 41 -7.71 -9.92 -0.64
C MET A 41 -6.54 -8.93 -0.79
N TRP A 42 -5.32 -9.30 -0.36
CA TRP A 42 -4.11 -8.50 -0.61
C TRP A 42 -3.80 -8.34 -2.10
N ASN A 43 -4.04 -9.39 -2.90
CA ASN A 43 -3.90 -9.31 -4.35
C ASN A 43 -4.91 -8.32 -4.96
N ASN A 44 -6.16 -8.34 -4.52
CA ASN A 44 -7.17 -7.37 -4.93
C ASN A 44 -6.79 -5.94 -4.57
N PHE A 45 -6.34 -5.70 -3.33
CA PHE A 45 -5.82 -4.40 -2.91
C PHE A 45 -4.68 -3.92 -3.82
N SER A 46 -3.66 -4.75 -4.01
CA SER A 46 -2.49 -4.43 -4.84
C SER A 46 -2.91 -4.09 -6.28
N ASN A 47 -3.85 -4.85 -6.85
CA ASN A 47 -4.37 -4.61 -8.19
C ASN A 47 -5.13 -3.28 -8.30
N ARG A 48 -5.96 -2.93 -7.30
CA ARG A 48 -6.68 -1.64 -7.27
C ARG A 48 -5.72 -0.48 -7.06
N PHE A 49 -4.71 -0.65 -6.19
CA PHE A 49 -3.69 0.37 -5.99
C PHE A 49 -2.89 0.64 -7.27
N ARG A 50 -2.48 -0.41 -8.00
CA ARG A 50 -1.82 -0.27 -9.31
C ARG A 50 -2.71 0.45 -10.33
N GLN A 51 -4.02 0.24 -10.30
CA GLN A 51 -4.95 0.98 -11.15
C GLN A 51 -5.00 2.47 -10.78
N VAL A 52 -5.02 2.81 -9.49
CA VAL A 52 -4.94 4.22 -9.04
C VAL A 52 -3.66 4.86 -9.56
N GLN A 53 -2.51 4.20 -9.40
CA GLN A 53 -1.23 4.70 -9.91
C GLN A 53 -1.29 4.92 -11.42
N SER A 54 -1.80 3.94 -12.19
CA SER A 54 -1.92 4.07 -13.64
C SER A 54 -2.80 5.24 -14.08
N VAL A 55 -3.88 5.54 -13.35
CA VAL A 55 -4.75 6.69 -13.65
C VAL A 55 -4.03 8.01 -13.31
N LEU A 56 -3.32 8.07 -12.18
CA LEU A 56 -2.55 9.26 -11.80
C LEU A 56 -1.35 9.51 -12.71
N ASP A 57 -0.72 8.45 -13.22
CA ASP A 57 0.37 8.56 -14.19
C ASP A 57 -0.10 9.21 -15.49
N ARG A 58 -1.35 8.99 -15.90
CA ARG A 58 -1.95 9.68 -17.06
C ARG A 58 -2.19 11.16 -16.81
N ASN A 59 -2.38 11.60 -15.56
CA ASN A 59 -2.53 13.03 -15.27
C ASN A 59 -1.25 13.82 -15.56
N ARG A 60 -0.07 13.21 -15.45
CA ARG A 60 1.21 13.91 -15.71
C ARG A 60 1.30 14.51 -17.12
N PRO A 61 1.20 13.73 -18.21
CA PRO A 61 1.28 14.30 -19.56
C PRO A 61 0.11 15.24 -19.86
N LEU A 62 -1.10 14.99 -19.33
CA LEU A 62 -2.24 15.89 -19.52
C LEU A 62 -2.00 17.28 -18.89
N ILE A 63 -1.51 17.33 -17.65
CA ILE A 63 -1.18 18.59 -16.97
C ILE A 63 -0.05 19.31 -17.72
N GLN A 64 0.95 18.56 -18.17
CA GLN A 64 2.05 19.12 -18.96
C GLN A 64 1.53 19.79 -20.24
N GLN A 65 0.65 19.12 -20.98
CA GLN A 65 0.05 19.66 -22.19
C GLN A 65 -0.86 20.86 -21.91
N VAL A 66 -1.63 20.84 -20.81
CA VAL A 66 -2.43 22.00 -20.38
C VAL A 66 -1.54 23.23 -20.15
N ASN A 67 -0.39 23.03 -19.51
CA ASN A 67 0.57 24.10 -19.26
C ASN A 67 1.22 24.62 -20.55
N GLU A 68 1.60 23.73 -21.46
CA GLU A 68 2.18 24.10 -22.77
C GLU A 68 1.19 24.93 -23.60
N ASN A 69 -0.06 24.47 -23.67
CA ASN A 69 -1.15 25.18 -24.33
C ASN A 69 -1.42 26.57 -23.70
N HIS A 70 -1.28 26.70 -22.39
CA HIS A 70 -1.42 28.00 -21.72
C HIS A 70 -0.26 28.95 -22.04
N GLN A 71 0.95 28.41 -22.20
CA GLN A 71 2.15 29.17 -22.56
C GLN A 71 2.14 29.65 -24.00
N SER A 72 1.58 28.87 -24.94
CA SER A 72 1.48 29.26 -26.35
C SER A 72 0.53 30.43 -26.59
N ARG A 73 -0.46 30.63 -25.71
CA ARG A 73 -1.47 31.71 -25.74
C ARG A 73 -2.28 31.77 -27.04
N THR A 74 -2.36 30.66 -27.78
CA THR A 74 -3.22 30.59 -28.96
C THR A 74 -4.65 30.25 -28.55
N ASN A 75 -5.64 30.68 -29.34
CA ASN A 75 -7.03 30.37 -29.04
C ASN A 75 -7.30 28.86 -29.12
N ASP A 76 -6.77 28.22 -30.15
CA ASP A 76 -6.97 26.79 -30.42
C ASP A 76 -6.42 25.92 -29.28
N ASP A 77 -5.23 26.24 -28.76
CA ASP A 77 -4.63 25.47 -27.66
C ASP A 77 -5.41 25.65 -26.34
N MET A 78 -5.94 26.84 -26.08
CA MET A 78 -6.81 27.08 -24.93
C MET A 78 -8.15 26.35 -25.04
N VAL A 79 -8.67 26.15 -26.26
CA VAL A 79 -9.85 25.30 -26.47
C VAL A 79 -9.51 23.82 -26.21
N GLN A 80 -8.34 23.35 -26.63
CA GLN A 80 -7.89 21.98 -26.31
C GLN A 80 -7.77 21.72 -24.81
N ASN A 81 -7.40 22.73 -24.01
CA ASN A 81 -7.34 22.61 -22.55
C ASN A 81 -8.68 22.20 -21.92
N VAL A 82 -9.82 22.53 -22.54
CA VAL A 82 -11.13 22.09 -22.06
C VAL A 82 -11.23 20.57 -22.06
N SER A 83 -10.82 19.93 -23.16
CA SER A 83 -10.85 18.47 -23.28
C SER A 83 -9.86 17.80 -22.33
N LEU A 84 -8.64 18.35 -22.21
CA LEU A 84 -7.62 17.82 -21.30
C LEU A 84 -8.05 17.91 -19.84
N ILE A 85 -8.67 19.02 -19.43
CA ILE A 85 -9.20 19.20 -18.07
C ILE A 85 -10.39 18.27 -17.82
N GLN A 86 -11.25 18.04 -18.83
CA GLN A 86 -12.32 17.04 -18.72
C GLN A 86 -11.75 15.63 -18.48
N GLU A 87 -10.68 15.26 -19.17
CA GLU A 87 -9.99 13.98 -18.95
C GLU A 87 -9.39 13.89 -17.54
N LEU A 88 -8.74 14.96 -17.06
CA LEU A 88 -8.23 15.05 -15.68
C LEU A 88 -9.36 14.84 -14.65
N ASN A 89 -10.51 15.50 -14.84
CA ASN A 89 -11.66 15.35 -13.95
C ASN A 89 -12.24 13.92 -13.99
N GLY A 90 -12.26 13.29 -15.17
CA GLY A 90 -12.62 11.88 -15.33
C GLY A 90 -11.67 10.96 -14.55
N ASN A 91 -10.37 11.20 -14.65
CA ASN A 91 -9.35 10.46 -13.91
C ASN A 91 -9.51 10.63 -12.38
N ILE A 92 -9.79 11.84 -11.89
CA ILE A 92 -10.08 12.08 -10.46
C ILE A 92 -11.31 11.29 -10.02
N SER A 93 -12.39 11.35 -10.79
CA SER A 93 -13.62 10.58 -10.49
C SER A 93 -13.35 9.08 -10.43
N LYS A 94 -12.50 8.57 -11.33
CA LYS A 94 -12.08 7.17 -11.33
C LYS A 94 -11.25 6.80 -10.10
N VAL A 95 -10.32 7.67 -9.70
CA VAL A 95 -9.50 7.49 -8.50
C VAL A 95 -10.39 7.43 -7.26
N VAL A 96 -11.37 8.32 -7.13
CA VAL A 96 -12.34 8.30 -6.02
C VAL A 96 -13.09 6.97 -5.96
N SER A 97 -13.58 6.47 -7.10
CA SER A 97 -14.23 5.16 -7.18
C SER A 97 -13.30 4.02 -6.74
N LEU A 98 -12.06 3.98 -7.24
CA LEU A 98 -11.10 2.94 -6.87
C LEU A 98 -10.75 2.96 -5.37
N TYR A 99 -10.64 4.15 -4.78
CA TYR A 99 -10.43 4.27 -3.34
C TYR A 99 -11.65 3.83 -2.52
N SER A 100 -12.87 4.10 -2.99
CA SER A 100 -14.09 3.57 -2.37
C SER A 100 -14.10 2.05 -2.36
N ASP A 101 -13.71 1.41 -3.47
CA ASP A 101 -13.62 -0.04 -3.58
C ASP A 101 -12.57 -0.61 -2.61
N ILE A 102 -11.40 0.02 -2.54
CA ILE A 102 -10.32 -0.36 -1.59
C ILE A 102 -10.81 -0.24 -0.15
N SER A 103 -11.42 0.89 0.22
CA SER A 103 -11.89 1.14 1.58
C SER A 103 -12.97 0.14 1.98
N THR A 104 -13.91 -0.16 1.09
CA THR A 104 -14.98 -1.12 1.36
C THR A 104 -14.42 -2.52 1.55
N ASN A 105 -13.50 -2.95 0.67
CA ASN A 105 -12.84 -4.24 0.79
C ASN A 105 -12.05 -4.37 2.10
N PHE A 106 -11.32 -3.32 2.49
CA PHE A 106 -10.62 -3.28 3.78
C PHE A 106 -11.60 -3.39 4.96
N SER A 107 -12.68 -2.60 4.98
CA SER A 107 -13.70 -2.68 6.03
C SER A 107 -14.34 -4.07 6.15
N THR A 108 -14.56 -4.77 5.03
CA THR A 108 -15.06 -6.15 5.07
C THR A 108 -14.07 -7.14 5.69
N MET A 109 -12.76 -6.97 5.48
CA MET A 109 -11.73 -7.84 6.07
C MET A 109 -11.74 -7.77 7.59
N PHE A 110 -11.69 -6.57 8.16
CA PHE A 110 -11.68 -6.39 9.61
C PHE A 110 -13.05 -6.64 10.25
N GLY A 111 -14.15 -6.46 9.51
CA GLY A 111 -15.49 -6.84 9.97
C GLY A 111 -15.61 -8.35 10.19
N GLN A 112 -15.11 -9.16 9.26
CA GLN A 112 -15.19 -10.62 9.33
C GLN A 112 -14.32 -11.24 10.43
N GLU A 113 -13.14 -10.67 10.71
CA GLU A 113 -12.26 -11.14 11.79
C GLU A 113 -12.90 -11.00 13.18
N ASN A 114 -13.73 -9.96 13.39
CA ASN A 114 -14.40 -9.72 14.67
C ASN A 114 -15.61 -10.65 14.91
N ASP A 115 -16.31 -11.07 13.85
CA ASP A 115 -17.47 -11.98 13.96
C ASP A 115 -17.05 -13.44 14.22
N ALA A 116 -15.89 -13.87 13.71
CA ALA A 116 -15.38 -15.24 13.93
C ALA A 116 -15.01 -15.53 15.40
N ILE A 117 -14.56 -14.52 16.16
CA ILE A 117 -14.18 -14.66 17.57
C ILE A 117 -15.42 -14.71 18.49
N GLY A 118 -16.56 -14.17 18.05
CA GLY A 118 -17.80 -14.12 18.82
C GLY A 118 -18.49 -15.48 19.00
N ASP A 119 -18.33 -16.40 18.04
CA ASP A 119 -19.08 -17.66 18.01
C ASP A 119 -18.45 -18.77 18.89
N GLU A 120 -17.12 -18.80 19.02
CA GLU A 120 -16.42 -19.78 19.87
C GLU A 120 -16.68 -19.59 21.38
N THR A 121 -16.99 -18.37 21.82
CA THR A 121 -17.16 -18.07 23.24
C THR A 121 -18.51 -18.50 23.81
N ASN A 122 -19.53 -18.67 22.95
CA ASN A 122 -20.85 -19.13 23.38
C ASN A 122 -20.94 -20.65 23.55
N ASN A 123 -20.14 -21.42 22.80
CA ASN A 123 -20.20 -22.89 22.88
C ASN A 123 -19.41 -23.47 24.07
N ARG A 124 -18.54 -22.67 24.71
CA ARG A 124 -17.73 -23.11 25.87
C ARG A 124 -18.39 -22.87 27.23
N ARG A 125 -19.58 -22.28 27.26
CA ARG A 125 -20.35 -21.96 28.49
C ARG A 125 -21.43 -22.99 28.85
N HIS A 126 -21.55 -24.06 28.06
CA HIS A 126 -22.59 -25.08 28.21
C HIS A 126 -22.07 -26.48 28.63
N HIS A 127 -20.85 -26.59 29.17
CA HIS A 127 -20.33 -27.83 29.74
C HIS A 127 -19.87 -27.68 31.19
#